data_AF-R5LKH9-F1
#
_entry.id   AF-R5LKH9-F1
#
_cell.length_a   1.000
_cell.length_b   1.000
_cell.length_c   1.000
_cell.angle_alpha   90.00
_cell.angle_beta   90.00
_cell.angle_gamma   90.00
#
_symmetry.space_group_name_H-M   'P 1'
#
loop_
_entity.id
_entity.type
_entity.pdbx_description
1 polymer ?
#
loop_
_entity_poly.entity_id
_entity_poly.type
_entity_poly.pdbx_seq_one_letter_code
_entity_poly.pdbx_strand_id
1 'polypeptide(L)'
;MLLGEGAIESKIFDLYIMKYGSLMEKNNIEYSIVDGKIFFPLILSILKELGIKTISLYDLDDENSDIHKYLNTTIETLSDKTIPFKPNIETRLKITKDMYKDKYRGSIILMNDLYIDENKELMDLLDEINTKIDELK
;
A
#
# COMPACT_ATOMS: atom_id res chain seq x y z
N MET A 1 -9.67 5.79 3.24
CA MET A 1 -9.33 4.37 3.40
C MET A 1 -8.05 4.07 2.63
N LEU A 2 -7.12 3.33 3.23
CA LEU A 2 -5.93 2.82 2.54
C LEU A 2 -6.24 1.42 2.00
N LEU A 3 -5.88 1.16 0.74
CA LEU A 3 -6.07 -0.14 0.11
C LEU A 3 -4.74 -0.68 -0.38
N GLY A 4 -4.49 -1.95 -0.08
CA GLY A 4 -3.28 -2.66 -0.49
C GLY A 4 -3.59 -3.97 -1.17
N GLU A 5 -2.64 -4.50 -1.94
CA GLU A 5 -2.79 -5.78 -2.61
C GLU A 5 -2.76 -6.96 -1.64
N GLY A 6 -1.81 -6.97 -0.70
CA GLY A 6 -1.62 -8.09 0.20
C GLY A 6 -0.82 -7.80 1.46
N ALA A 7 -0.10 -8.82 1.91
CA ALA A 7 0.45 -8.88 3.27
C ALA A 7 1.45 -7.77 3.60
N ILE A 8 2.23 -7.34 2.62
CA ILE A 8 3.28 -6.34 2.82
C ILE A 8 2.63 -4.97 3.02
N GLU A 9 1.63 -4.63 2.19
CA GLU A 9 0.85 -3.41 2.34
C GLU A 9 0.11 -3.38 3.68
N SER A 10 -0.49 -4.50 4.09
CA SER A 10 -1.10 -4.62 5.42
C SER A 10 -0.12 -4.24 6.52
N LYS A 11 1.12 -4.74 6.44
CA LYS A 11 2.15 -4.45 7.44
C LYS A 11 2.62 -2.99 7.37
N ILE A 12 2.68 -2.40 6.19
CA ILE A 12 2.99 -0.97 6.03
C ILE A 12 1.91 -0.11 6.68
N PHE A 13 0.64 -0.48 6.52
CA PHE A 13 -0.46 0.23 7.15
C PHE A 13 -0.40 0.14 8.67
N ASP A 14 -0.06 -1.03 9.24
CA ASP A 14 0.19 -1.15 10.68
C ASP A 14 1.27 -0.18 11.16
N LEU A 15 2.41 -0.13 10.46
CA LEU A 15 3.52 0.74 10.81
C LEU A 15 3.16 2.22 10.63
N TYR A 16 2.38 2.55 9.61
CA TYR A 16 1.82 3.89 9.41
C TYR A 16 0.96 4.31 10.62
N ILE A 17 0.03 3.46 11.04
CA ILE A 17 -0.82 3.73 12.22
C ILE A 17 0.02 3.81 13.49
N MET A 18 1.06 3.01 13.65
CA MET A 18 1.98 3.14 14.80
C MET A 18 2.72 4.48 14.80
N LYS A 19 3.18 4.96 13.64
CA LYS A 19 3.95 6.22 13.52
C LYS A 19 3.06 7.47 13.64
N TYR A 20 1.88 7.46 13.02
CA TYR A 20 1.02 8.65 12.88
C TYR A 20 -0.36 8.54 13.52
N GLY A 21 -0.82 7.34 13.86
CA GLY A 21 -2.18 7.08 14.35
C GLY A 21 -2.49 7.71 15.70
N SER A 22 -1.49 8.07 16.49
CA SER A 22 -1.69 8.82 17.75
C SER A 22 -2.22 10.26 17.54
N LEU A 23 -2.22 10.77 16.31
CA LEU A 23 -2.77 12.08 15.96
C LEU A 23 -4.30 11.98 15.85
N MET A 24 -5.04 12.79 16.63
CA MET A 24 -6.51 12.71 16.75
C MET A 24 -7.26 12.71 15.40
N GLU A 25 -6.74 13.41 14.39
CA GLU A 25 -7.33 13.47 13.04
C GLU A 25 -7.13 12.19 12.21
N LYS A 26 -6.16 11.34 12.58
CA LYS A 26 -5.76 10.14 11.84
C LYS A 26 -6.33 8.85 12.41
N ASN A 27 -7.05 8.93 13.53
CA ASN A 27 -7.78 7.81 14.14
C ASN A 27 -8.92 7.25 13.26
N ASN A 28 -9.41 8.02 12.29
CA ASN A 28 -10.50 7.61 11.40
C ASN A 28 -10.01 7.01 10.07
N ILE A 29 -8.72 6.68 9.97
CA ILE A 29 -8.15 6.11 8.76
C ILE A 29 -8.21 4.59 8.87
N GLU A 30 -9.15 4.00 8.17
CA GLU A 30 -9.23 2.55 7.99
C GLU A 30 -8.36 2.09 6.83
N TYR A 31 -7.87 0.85 6.92
CA TYR A 31 -7.16 0.20 5.82
C TYR A 31 -7.73 -1.21 5.56
N SER A 32 -7.59 -1.70 4.34
CA SER A 32 -7.87 -3.09 3.98
C SER A 32 -6.92 -3.58 2.90
N ILE A 33 -6.73 -4.90 2.88
CA ILE A 33 -6.18 -5.61 1.73
C ILE A 33 -7.31 -6.10 0.83
N VAL A 34 -7.06 -6.17 -0.47
CA VAL A 34 -8.04 -6.66 -1.47
C VAL A 34 -7.78 -8.09 -1.94
N ASP A 35 -6.74 -8.74 -1.41
CA ASP A 35 -6.33 -10.13 -1.71
C ASP A 35 -6.09 -10.39 -3.21
N GLY A 36 -5.33 -9.49 -3.82
CA GLY A 36 -4.90 -9.60 -5.21
C GLY A 36 -5.45 -8.49 -6.10
N LYS A 37 -4.58 -8.03 -7.00
CA LYS A 37 -4.84 -6.85 -7.83
C LYS A 37 -6.13 -6.88 -8.64
N ILE A 38 -6.56 -8.08 -9.04
CA ILE A 38 -7.76 -8.31 -9.84
C ILE A 38 -9.06 -7.84 -9.15
N PHE A 39 -9.05 -7.70 -7.82
CA PHE A 39 -10.24 -7.31 -7.05
C PHE A 39 -10.35 -5.80 -6.82
N PHE A 40 -9.28 -5.03 -7.03
CA PHE A 40 -9.34 -3.56 -6.90
C PHE A 40 -10.49 -2.92 -7.69
N PRO A 41 -10.74 -3.27 -8.97
CA PRO A 41 -11.83 -2.62 -9.72
C PRO A 41 -13.18 -2.73 -9.04
N LEU A 42 -13.52 -3.90 -8.49
CA LEU A 42 -14.79 -4.13 -7.79
C LEU A 42 -14.85 -3.32 -6.49
N ILE A 43 -13.82 -3.43 -5.65
CA ILE A 43 -13.77 -2.76 -4.34
C ILE A 43 -13.77 -1.24 -4.50
N LEU A 44 -12.93 -0.69 -5.38
CA LEU A 44 -12.85 0.75 -5.63
C LEU A 44 -14.14 1.30 -6.21
N SER A 45 -14.83 0.56 -7.09
CA SER A 45 -16.12 0.99 -7.63
C SER A 45 -17.16 1.17 -6.52
N ILE A 46 -17.24 0.22 -5.60
CA ILE A 46 -18.16 0.27 -4.45
C ILE A 46 -17.80 1.43 -3.53
N LEU A 47 -16.53 1.58 -3.15
CA LEU A 47 -16.10 2.65 -2.24
C LEU A 47 -16.32 4.05 -2.83
N LYS A 48 -16.10 4.21 -4.14
CA LYS A 48 -16.38 5.45 -4.87
C LYS A 48 -17.87 5.78 -4.87
N GLU A 49 -18.73 4.79 -5.06
CA GLU A 49 -20.19 4.96 -5.01
C GLU A 49 -20.67 5.35 -3.61
N LEU A 50 -20.01 4.85 -2.57
CA LEU A 50 -20.24 5.23 -1.17
C LEU A 50 -19.60 6.58 -0.78
N GLY A 51 -18.87 7.24 -1.67
CA GLY A 51 -18.19 8.51 -1.40
C GLY A 51 -17.01 8.39 -0.43
N ILE A 52 -16.45 7.19 -0.27
CA ILE A 52 -15.29 6.94 0.59
C ILE A 52 -14.02 7.28 -0.18
N LYS A 53 -13.25 8.26 0.32
CA LYS A 53 -11.95 8.64 -0.26
C LYS A 53 -10.93 7.53 -0.07
N THR A 54 -10.19 7.19 -1.13
CA THR A 54 -9.27 6.04 -1.18
C THR A 54 -7.85 6.42 -1.60
N ILE A 55 -6.88 5.75 -0.99
CA ILE A 55 -5.49 5.72 -1.44
C ILE A 55 -5.11 4.27 -1.71
N SER A 56 -4.72 3.97 -2.94
CA SER A 56 -4.39 2.60 -3.35
C SER A 56 -2.88 2.42 -3.51
N LEU A 57 -2.34 1.39 -2.86
CA LEU A 57 -0.97 0.89 -2.99
C LEU A 57 -1.01 -0.40 -3.81
N TYR A 58 -0.27 -0.45 -4.91
CA TYR A 58 -0.24 -1.61 -5.80
C TYR A 58 1.07 -1.67 -6.60
N ASP A 59 1.47 -2.89 -6.96
CA ASP A 59 2.61 -3.12 -7.83
C ASP A 59 2.23 -2.84 -9.29
N LEU A 60 3.15 -2.34 -10.13
CA LEU A 60 2.89 -2.13 -11.55
C LEU A 60 2.95 -3.44 -12.35
N ASP A 61 3.68 -4.43 -11.84
CA ASP A 61 3.95 -5.73 -12.46
C ASP A 61 4.57 -5.61 -13.88
N ASP A 62 4.32 -6.60 -14.73
CA ASP A 62 4.69 -6.54 -16.15
C ASP A 62 3.79 -5.55 -16.90
N GLU A 63 4.28 -4.32 -17.05
CA GLU A 63 3.63 -3.25 -17.81
C GLU A 63 3.46 -3.56 -19.30
N ASN A 64 4.06 -4.62 -19.85
CA ASN A 64 3.81 -5.03 -21.23
C ASN A 64 2.55 -5.90 -21.35
N SER A 65 2.09 -6.51 -20.25
CA SER A 65 0.85 -7.29 -20.18
C SER A 65 -0.36 -6.37 -20.26
N ASP A 66 -1.25 -6.62 -21.21
CA ASP A 66 -2.49 -5.84 -21.39
C ASP A 66 -3.41 -5.92 -20.16
N ILE A 67 -3.37 -7.05 -19.44
CA ILE A 67 -4.13 -7.22 -18.19
C ILE A 67 -3.61 -6.28 -17.11
N HIS A 68 -2.29 -6.18 -16.92
CA HIS A 68 -1.72 -5.28 -15.92
C HIS A 68 -1.94 -3.82 -16.28
N LYS A 69 -1.79 -3.45 -17.57
CA LYS A 69 -2.12 -2.09 -18.04
C LYS A 69 -3.56 -1.70 -17.73
N TYR A 70 -4.51 -2.61 -18.02
CA TYR A 70 -5.92 -2.40 -17.74
C TYR A 70 -6.17 -2.21 -16.24
N LEU A 71 -5.61 -3.08 -15.40
CA LEU A 71 -5.77 -2.99 -13.95
C LEU A 71 -5.15 -1.71 -13.38
N ASN A 72 -3.92 -1.36 -13.78
CA ASN A 72 -3.23 -0.14 -13.34
C ASN A 72 -4.06 1.11 -13.66
N THR A 73 -4.50 1.24 -14.93
CA THR A 73 -5.33 2.36 -15.38
C THR A 73 -6.66 2.44 -14.61
N THR A 74 -7.28 1.28 -14.35
CA THR A 74 -8.54 1.20 -13.63
C THR A 74 -8.39 1.65 -12.18
N ILE A 75 -7.31 1.20 -11.50
CA ILE A 75 -6.99 1.60 -10.14
C ILE A 75 -6.76 3.11 -10.06
N GLU A 76 -5.98 3.68 -10.99
CA GLU A 76 -5.71 5.13 -11.06
C GLU A 76 -6.97 5.95 -11.30
N THR A 77 -7.90 5.44 -12.10
CA THR A 77 -9.15 6.16 -12.43
C THR A 77 -10.16 6.13 -11.28
N LEU A 78 -10.19 5.02 -10.53
CA LEU A 78 -11.18 4.83 -9.47
C LEU A 78 -10.71 5.32 -8.10
N SER A 79 -9.40 5.30 -7.83
CA SER A 79 -8.83 5.80 -6.58
C SER A 79 -8.72 7.33 -6.56
N ASP A 80 -8.80 7.96 -5.39
CA ASP A 80 -8.55 9.40 -5.28
C ASP A 80 -7.05 9.73 -5.33
N LYS A 81 -6.22 8.83 -4.77
CA LYS A 81 -4.75 8.87 -4.88
C LYS A 81 -4.21 7.45 -5.06
N THR A 82 -3.03 7.35 -5.66
CA THR A 82 -2.31 6.10 -5.83
C THR A 82 -0.86 6.22 -5.40
N ILE A 83 -0.27 5.10 -4.97
CA ILE A 83 1.17 4.89 -4.79
C ILE A 83 1.52 3.61 -5.56
N PRO A 84 1.94 3.72 -6.83
CA PRO A 84 2.38 2.57 -7.61
C PRO A 84 3.83 2.18 -7.27
N PHE A 85 4.14 0.89 -7.28
CA PHE A 85 5.51 0.39 -7.10
C PHE A 85 6.06 -0.23 -8.38
N LYS A 86 7.34 0.07 -8.70
CA LYS A 86 8.01 -0.45 -9.89
C LYS A 86 9.28 -1.22 -9.54
N PRO A 87 9.41 -2.51 -9.91
CA PRO A 87 8.33 -3.40 -10.38
C PRO A 87 7.33 -3.76 -9.27
N ASN A 88 7.80 -3.80 -8.02
CA ASN A 88 7.00 -4.13 -6.85
C ASN A 88 7.54 -3.46 -5.58
N ILE A 89 6.74 -3.53 -4.52
CA ILE A 89 7.02 -2.92 -3.22
C ILE A 89 8.29 -3.50 -2.58
N GLU A 90 8.57 -4.78 -2.78
CA GLU A 90 9.75 -5.43 -2.18
C GLU A 90 11.04 -4.92 -2.80
N THR A 91 11.03 -4.59 -4.08
CA THR A 91 12.17 -3.94 -4.73
C THR A 91 12.42 -2.56 -4.16
N ARG A 92 11.36 -1.75 -3.94
CA ARG A 92 11.49 -0.42 -3.31
C ARG A 92 12.08 -0.52 -1.91
N LEU A 93 11.62 -1.49 -1.12
CA LEU A 93 12.08 -1.70 0.25
C LEU A 93 13.36 -2.52 0.37
N LYS A 94 13.97 -2.92 -0.77
CA LYS A 94 15.20 -3.74 -0.83
C LYS A 94 15.07 -5.07 -0.07
N ILE A 95 13.88 -5.65 -0.07
CA ILE A 95 13.58 -6.96 0.53
C ILE A 95 14.08 -8.05 -0.43
N THR A 96 15.09 -8.83 -0.01
CA THR A 96 15.72 -9.84 -0.88
C THR A 96 15.00 -11.20 -0.83
N LYS A 97 15.04 -11.95 -1.95
CA LYS A 97 14.42 -13.29 -2.07
C LYS A 97 14.93 -14.31 -1.05
N ASP A 98 16.15 -14.18 -0.54
CA ASP A 98 16.70 -15.09 0.48
C ASP A 98 15.99 -14.95 1.84
N MET A 99 15.33 -13.80 2.07
CA MET A 99 14.55 -13.50 3.26
C MET A 99 13.11 -14.05 3.18
N TYR A 100 12.67 -14.55 2.02
CA TYR A 100 11.35 -15.16 1.78
C TYR A 100 11.21 -16.61 2.24
N LYS A 101 12.24 -17.21 2.86
CA LYS A 101 12.19 -18.63 3.26
C LYS A 101 11.04 -18.94 4.22
N ASP A 102 10.47 -17.93 4.87
CA ASP A 102 9.23 -18.02 5.64
C ASP A 102 8.22 -16.98 5.13
N LYS A 103 7.45 -17.34 4.09
CA LYS A 103 6.68 -16.46 3.18
C LYS A 103 5.87 -15.29 3.79
N TYR A 104 5.52 -15.34 5.06
CA TYR A 104 4.73 -14.31 5.75
C TYR A 104 5.40 -13.81 7.04
N ARG A 105 5.86 -14.73 7.89
CA ARG A 105 6.52 -14.36 9.15
C ARG A 105 7.85 -13.63 8.91
N GLY A 106 8.63 -14.06 7.92
CA GLY A 106 9.89 -13.43 7.57
C GLY A 106 9.71 -11.98 7.12
N SER A 107 8.71 -11.74 6.26
CA SER A 107 8.41 -10.39 5.76
C SER A 107 7.92 -9.46 6.88
N ILE A 108 7.09 -9.93 7.81
CA ILE A 108 6.62 -9.12 8.94
C ILE A 108 7.76 -8.75 9.89
N ILE A 109 8.63 -9.72 10.23
CA ILE A 109 9.79 -9.48 11.11
C ILE A 109 10.72 -8.45 10.47
N LEU A 110 11.05 -8.63 9.19
CA LEU A 110 11.89 -7.69 8.45
C LEU A 110 11.30 -6.28 8.43
N MET A 111 10.00 -6.12 8.22
CA MET A 111 9.37 -4.79 8.20
C MET A 111 9.44 -4.11 9.58
N ASN A 112 9.38 -4.86 10.67
CA ASN A 112 9.62 -4.31 12.01
C ASN A 112 11.08 -3.90 12.20
N ASP A 113 12.03 -4.71 11.72
CA ASP A 113 13.47 -4.39 11.81
C ASP A 113 13.78 -3.12 11.01
N LEU A 114 13.28 -3.02 9.77
CA LEU A 114 13.38 -1.81 8.94
C LEU A 114 12.78 -0.59 9.63
N TYR A 115 11.69 -0.76 10.37
CA TYR A 115 11.07 0.33 11.12
C TYR A 115 11.93 0.78 12.31
N ILE A 116 12.47 -0.19 13.08
CA ILE A 116 13.35 0.08 14.23
C ILE A 116 14.65 0.75 13.79
N ASP A 117 15.21 0.32 12.67
CA ASP A 117 16.45 0.86 12.10
C ASP A 117 16.26 2.21 11.36
N GLU A 118 15.04 2.78 11.42
CA GLU A 118 14.67 4.00 10.69
C GLU A 118 15.04 3.93 9.20
N ASN A 119 14.79 2.78 8.57
CA ASN A 119 15.13 2.59 7.18
C ASN A 119 14.52 3.69 6.31
N LYS A 120 15.38 4.41 5.59
CA LYS A 120 14.99 5.57 4.81
C LYS A 120 13.86 5.28 3.81
N GLU A 121 13.94 4.18 3.05
CA GLU A 121 12.94 3.87 2.01
C GLU A 121 11.56 3.60 2.63
N LEU A 122 11.53 2.92 3.78
CA LEU A 122 10.31 2.69 4.53
C LEU A 122 9.76 4.01 5.10
N MET A 123 10.61 4.84 5.72
CA MET A 123 10.18 6.11 6.28
C MET A 123 9.65 7.06 5.21
N ASP A 124 10.34 7.15 4.06
CA ASP A 124 9.91 7.93 2.90
C ASP A 124 8.54 7.43 2.39
N LEU A 125 8.28 6.12 2.39
CA LEU A 125 6.98 5.57 2.04
C LEU A 125 5.88 5.94 3.05
N LEU A 126 6.17 5.85 4.36
CA LEU A 126 5.21 6.24 5.39
C LEU A 126 4.88 7.74 5.33
N ASP A 127 5.88 8.59 5.04
CA ASP A 127 5.70 10.03 4.82
C ASP A 127 4.94 10.34 3.52
N GLU A 128 5.14 9.56 2.46
CA GLU A 128 4.38 9.66 1.21
C GLU A 128 2.89 9.34 1.44
N ILE A 129 2.59 8.24 2.15
CA ILE A 129 1.22 7.91 2.56
C ILE A 129 0.62 9.06 3.36
N ASN A 130 1.39 9.60 4.32
CA ASN A 130 0.91 10.70 5.14
C ASN A 130 0.56 11.96 4.31
N THR A 131 1.44 12.32 3.39
CA THR A 131 1.25 13.49 2.52
C THR A 131 -0.02 13.35 1.68
N LYS A 132 -0.25 12.17 1.09
CA LYS A 132 -1.45 11.90 0.28
C LYS A 132 -2.74 11.93 1.11
N ILE A 133 -2.69 11.50 2.37
CA ILE A 133 -3.82 11.62 3.29
C ILE A 133 -4.15 13.09 3.55
N ASP A 134 -3.13 13.91 3.81
CA ASP A 134 -3.33 15.34 4.07
C ASP A 134 -3.83 16.09 2.82
N GLU A 135 -3.43 15.67 1.61
CA GLU A 135 -3.98 16.18 0.34
C GLU A 135 -5.44 15.80 0.07
N LEU A 136 -5.96 14.76 0.73
CA LEU A 136 -7.35 14.31 0.59
C LEU A 136 -8.31 15.00 1.56
N LYS A 137 -7.82 15.83 2.49
CA LYS A 137 -8.66 16.63 3.38
C LYS A 137 -9.30 17.78 2.60
#